data_AF-A0A494XRL1-F1
#
_entry.id   AF-A0A494XRL1-F1
#
_cell.length_a   1.000
_cell.length_b   1.000
_cell.length_c   1.000
_cell.angle_alpha   90.00
_cell.angle_beta   90.00
_cell.angle_gamma   90.00
#
_symmetry.space_group_name_H-M   'P 1'
#
loop_
_entity.id
_entity.type
_entity.pdbx_description
1 polymer ?
#
loop_
_entity_poly.entity_id
_entity_poly.type
_entity_poly.pdbx_seq_one_letter_code
_entity_poly.pdbx_strand_id
1 'polypeptide(L)' 'MFKLISILFIIMGAVGVFFPRISWYMGVGWQFKNAEPSTAALISARIGGIFAIAAGIFLLTSGILPG' A
#
# COMPACT_ATOMS: atom_id res chain seq x y z
N MET A 1 3.79 -0.07 21.37
CA MET A 1 3.34 -1.15 20.46
C MET A 1 2.74 -0.65 19.14
N PHE A 2 2.03 0.49 19.11
CA PHE A 2 1.28 0.92 17.92
C PHE A 2 2.12 1.50 16.76
N LYS A 3 3.37 1.90 17.00
CA LYS A 3 4.31 2.33 15.94
C LYS A 3 4.57 1.26 14.87
N LEU A 4 4.39 -0.02 15.24
CA LEU A 4 4.51 -1.13 14.30
C LEU A 4 3.48 -1.03 13.17
N ILE A 5 2.26 -0.54 13.46
CA ILE A 5 1.20 -0.35 12.47
C ILE A 5 1.59 0.71 11.45
N SER A 6 2.18 1.82 11.90
CA SER A 6 2.69 2.86 11.01
C SER A 6 3.77 2.34 10.07
N ILE A 7 4.70 1.54 10.59
CA ILE A 7 5.76 0.89 9.81
C ILE A 7 5.18 -0.10 8.80
N LEU A 8 4.19 -0.90 9.19
CA LEU A 8 3.49 -1.83 8.29
C LEU A 8 2.80 -1.08 7.14
N PHE A 9 2.16 0.05 7.42
CA PHE A 9 1.57 0.90 6.37
C PHE A 9 2.60 1.44 5.38
N ILE A 10 3.77 1.88 5.88
CA ILE A 10 4.86 2.35 5.03
C ILE A 10 5.40 1.21 4.16
N ILE A 11 5.60 0.02 4.73
CA ILE A 11 6.09 -1.16 3.99
C ILE A 11 5.08 -1.58 2.92
N MET A 12 3.79 -1.70 3.26
CA MET A 12 2.76 -2.04 2.28
C MET A 12 2.64 -0.99 1.17
N GLY A 13 2.73 0.29 1.53
CA GLY A 13 2.72 1.36 0.54
C GLY A 13 3.95 1.32 -0.37
N ALA A 14 5.14 1.03 0.18
CA ALA A 14 6.36 0.83 -0.61
C ALA A 14 6.22 -0.36 -1.58
N VAL A 15 5.63 -1.47 -1.15
CA VAL A 15 5.31 -2.60 -2.04
C VAL A 15 4.35 -2.18 -3.15
N GLY A 16 3.35 -1.33 -2.86
CA GLY A 16 2.45 -0.75 -3.87
C GLY A 16 3.16 0.13 -4.91
N VAL A 17 4.18 0.88 -4.51
CA VAL A 17 4.94 1.77 -5.39
C VAL A 17 5.96 1.02 -6.25
N PHE A 18 6.78 0.17 -5.62
CA PHE A 18 7.87 -0.54 -6.29
C PHE A 18 7.40 -1.82 -7.01
N PHE A 19 6.40 -2.51 -6.45
CA PHE A 19 5.85 -3.76 -6.98
C PHE A 19 4.33 -3.67 -7.21
N PRO A 20 3.86 -2.75 -8.07
CA PRO A 20 2.43 -2.49 -8.28
C PRO A 20 1.66 -3.72 -8.79
N ARG A 21 2.33 -4.62 -9.54
CA ARG A 21 1.73 -5.88 -10.00
C ARG A 21 1.42 -6.82 -8.84
N ILE A 22 2.32 -6.93 -7.87
CA ILE A 22 2.15 -7.76 -6.67
C ILE A 22 1.07 -7.15 -5.79
N SER A 23 1.13 -5.84 -5.57
CA SER A 23 0.11 -5.11 -4.80
C SER A 23 -1.29 -5.24 -5.40
N TRP A 24 -1.40 -5.14 -6.72
CA TRP A 24 -2.67 -5.38 -7.41
C TRP A 24 -3.15 -6.83 -7.24
N TYR A 25 -2.25 -7.81 -7.37
CA TYR A 25 -2.57 -9.22 -7.20
C TYR A 25 -3.08 -9.54 -5.79
N MET A 26 -2.41 -9.01 -4.76
CA MET A 26 -2.82 -9.14 -3.36
C MET A 26 -4.18 -8.50 -3.06
N GLY A 27 -4.53 -7.41 -3.76
CA GLY A 27 -5.80 -6.71 -3.56
C GLY A 27 -6.97 -7.35 -4.31
N VAL A 28 -6.95 -7.25 -5.64
CA VAL A 28 -8.06 -7.64 -6.52
C VAL A 28 -7.66 -8.64 -7.60
N GLY A 29 -6.36 -8.74 -7.92
CA GLY A 29 -5.89 -9.60 -8.99
C GLY A 29 -6.08 -11.09 -8.73
N TRP A 30 -6.16 -11.52 -7.47
CA TRP A 30 -6.51 -12.90 -7.09
C TRP A 30 -7.93 -13.31 -7.51
N GLN A 31 -8.84 -12.36 -7.74
CA GLN A 31 -10.21 -12.62 -8.16
C GLN A 31 -10.34 -12.94 -9.65
N PHE A 32 -9.31 -12.64 -10.44
CA PHE A 32 -9.32 -12.83 -11.88
C PHE A 32 -8.47 -14.03 -12.26
N LYS A 33 -9.09 -14.99 -12.96
CA LYS A 33 -8.47 -16.29 -13.25
C LYS A 33 -7.26 -16.21 -14.21
N ASN A 34 -7.17 -15.17 -15.05
CA ASN A 34 -6.07 -14.90 -15.99
C ASN A 34 -6.12 -13.44 -16.53
N ALA A 35 -6.44 -12.45 -15.69
CA ALA A 35 -6.42 -11.06 -16.14
C ALA A 35 -5.05 -10.44 -15.88
N GLU A 36 -4.46 -9.87 -16.91
CA GLU A 36 -3.30 -9.00 -16.72
C GLU A 36 -3.76 -7.67 -16.11
N PRO A 37 -3.00 -7.10 -15.16
CA PRO A 37 -3.32 -5.79 -14.63
C PRO A 37 -3.26 -4.77 -15.77
N SER A 38 -4.38 -4.07 -15.99
CA SER A 38 -4.42 -2.96 -16.93
C SER A 38 -3.47 -1.85 -16.48
N THR A 39 -3.06 -0.99 -17.42
CA THR A 39 -2.22 0.18 -17.10
C THR A 39 -2.85 1.04 -16.01
N ALA A 40 -4.18 1.19 -16.02
CA ALA A 40 -4.92 1.90 -14.98
C ALA A 40 -4.82 1.22 -13.61
N ALA A 41 -4.84 -0.11 -13.56
CA ALA A 41 -4.72 -0.87 -12.33
C ALA A 41 -3.30 -0.79 -11.72
N LEU A 42 -2.26 -0.73 -12.56
CA LEU A 42 -0.88 -0.52 -12.10
C LEU A 42 -0.69 0.91 -11.57
N ILE A 43 -1.29 1.90 -12.24
CA ILE A 43 -1.25 3.30 -11.79
C ILE A 43 -2.00 3.46 -10.48
N SER A 44 -3.18 2.85 -10.34
CA SER A 44 -3.95 2.92 -9.08
C SER A 44 -3.22 2.24 -7.92
N ALA A 45 -2.52 1.12 -8.17
CA ALA A 45 -1.68 0.48 -7.16
C ALA A 45 -0.53 1.40 -6.70
N ARG A 46 0.12 2.13 -7.62
CA ARG A 46 1.16 3.10 -7.27
C ARG A 46 0.63 4.28 -6.48
N ILE A 47 -0.48 4.87 -6.93
CA ILE A 47 -1.14 6.00 -6.26
C ILE A 47 -1.58 5.59 -4.85
N GLY A 48 -2.25 4.44 -4.73
CA GLY A 48 -2.64 3.86 -3.44
C GLY A 48 -1.43 3.61 -2.53
N GLY A 49 -0.32 3.12 -3.08
CA GLY A 49 0.93 2.93 -2.35
C GLY A 49 1.53 4.25 -1.82
N ILE A 50 1.53 5.31 -2.62
CA ILE A 50 1.96 6.66 -2.19
C ILE A 50 1.08 7.16 -1.04
N PHE A 51 -0.25 7.03 -1.16
CA PHE A 51 -1.16 7.42 -0.10
C PHE A 51 -0.97 6.58 1.18
N ALA A 52 -0.71 5.28 1.06
CA ALA A 52 -0.42 4.42 2.20
C ALA A 52 0.88 4.80 2.92
N ILE A 53 1.94 5.16 2.18
CA ILE A 53 3.18 5.70 2.75
C ILE A 53 2.91 7.03 3.47
N ALA A 54 2.20 7.95 2.82
CA ALA A 54 1.87 9.25 3.40
C ALA A 54 1.06 9.10 4.71
N ALA A 55 0.05 8.22 4.71
CA ALA A 55 -0.72 7.89 5.90
C ALA A 55 0.15 7.24 6.99
N GLY A 56 1.05 6.33 6.62
CA GLY A 56 1.97 5.69 7.56
C GLY A 56 2.95 6.68 8.21
N ILE A 57 3.52 7.61 7.44
CA ILE A 57 4.36 8.70 7.96
C ILE A 57 3.55 9.61 8.87
N PHE A 58 2.35 10.02 8.45
CA PHE A 58 1.47 10.87 9.25
C PHE A 58 1.11 10.21 10.59
N LEU A 59 0.77 8.92 10.59
CA LEU A 59 0.47 8.17 11.81
C LEU A 59 1.72 8.01 12.71
N LEU A 60 2.91 7.95 12.13
CA LEU A 60 4.16 7.88 12.88
C LEU A 60 4.49 9.22 13.58
N THR A 61 4.22 10.36 12.93
CA THR A 61 4.60 11.69 13.42
C THR A 61 3.53 12.40 14.23
N SER A 62 2.24 12.10 13.99
CA SER A 62 1.11 12.82 14.60
C SER A 62 0.91 12.52 16.10
N GLY A 63 1.57 11.48 16.65
CA GLY A 63 1.38 11.09 18.05
C GLY A 63 -0.03 10.59 18.41
N ILE A 64 -0.90 10.42 17.41
CA ILE A 64 -2.29 9.97 17.57
C ILE A 64 -2.35 8.54 18.14
N LEU A 65 -1.35 7.72 17.81
CA LEU A 65 -1.24 6.36 18.34
C LEU A 65 -0.47 6.41 19.67
N PRO A 66 -1.11 6.10 20.83
CA PRO A 66 -0.41 6.04 22.10
C PRO A 66 0.71 4.99 22.05
N GLY A 67 1.83 5.29 22.71
CA GLY A 67 3.07 4.49 22.68
C GLY A 67 2.92 3.13 23.33
#